data_AF-A0A1B6KK05-F1
#
_entry.id   AF-A0A1B6KK05-F1
#
_cell.length_a   1.000
_cell.length_b   1.000
_cell.length_c   1.000
_cell.angle_alpha   90.00
_cell.angle_beta   90.00
_cell.angle_gamma   90.00
#
_symmetry.space_group_name_H-M   'P 1'
#
loop_
_entity.id
_entity.type
_entity.pdbx_description
1 polymer ?
#
loop_
_entity_poly.entity_id
_entity_poly.type
_entity_poly.pdbx_seq_one_letter_code
_entity_poly.pdbx_strand_id
1 'polypeptide(L)'
;AIKAYKTVARYHWVLEWPGMLVMCASCVHWTAEVTAAIQENQMLPYVQKCNEQIEELVELIRGEMTSSKRITIVALITIDVHARDIVVMLSKNNIYSVSDFSWISQMRYYAQDGCIWVSMITTTIQYGYEYLGNKERLVNTPLTDRCYRTLMGALKLNLGGAPEGPAGTGKTETCKDLAKAIAKQCIVFNCSDSLDY
;
A
#
# COMPACT_ATOMS: atom_id res chain seq x y z
N ALA A 1 7.49 14.91 4.52
CA ALA A 1 7.32 13.78 3.58
C ALA A 1 6.50 14.17 2.34
N ILE A 2 5.16 14.30 2.41
CA ILE A 2 4.30 14.52 1.22
C ILE A 2 4.70 15.76 0.39
N LYS A 3 4.89 16.93 1.03
CA LYS A 3 5.31 18.15 0.32
C LYS A 3 6.70 18.01 -0.33
N ALA A 4 7.66 17.45 0.42
CA ALA A 4 9.04 17.28 -0.02
C ALA A 4 9.22 16.30 -1.19
N TYR A 5 8.31 15.34 -1.36
CA TYR A 5 8.36 14.37 -2.46
C TYR A 5 8.35 15.04 -3.84
N LYS A 6 7.73 16.21 -3.97
CA LYS A 6 7.67 16.95 -5.23
C LYS A 6 8.94 17.72 -5.56
N THR A 7 9.80 17.97 -4.57
CA THR A 7 10.96 18.87 -4.69
C THR A 7 12.29 18.14 -4.54
N VAL A 8 12.29 17.00 -3.84
CA VAL A 8 13.48 16.19 -3.59
C VAL A 8 13.40 14.94 -4.47
N ALA A 9 14.51 14.59 -5.12
CA ALA A 9 14.60 13.36 -5.91
C ALA A 9 14.23 12.14 -5.05
N ARG A 10 13.43 11.22 -5.59
CA ARG A 10 12.86 10.08 -4.85
C ARG A 10 13.95 9.27 -4.13
N TYR A 11 15.08 9.04 -4.81
CA TYR A 11 16.28 8.40 -4.28
C TYR A 11 16.79 9.01 -2.96
N HIS A 12 16.84 10.34 -2.86
CA HIS A 12 17.27 11.02 -1.62
C HIS A 12 16.13 11.11 -0.61
N TRP A 13 14.93 11.41 -1.10
CA TRP A 13 13.73 11.58 -0.27
C TRP A 13 13.45 10.34 0.60
N VAL A 14 13.59 9.12 0.07
CA VAL A 14 13.35 7.88 0.86
C VAL A 14 14.29 7.71 2.06
N LEU A 15 15.44 8.39 2.06
CA LEU A 15 16.45 8.31 3.14
C LEU A 15 16.27 9.39 4.22
N GLU A 16 15.50 10.44 3.94
CA GLU A 16 15.29 11.60 4.83
C GLU A 16 14.13 11.41 5.82
N TRP A 17 13.19 10.51 5.52
CA TRP A 17 11.95 10.37 6.28
C TRP A 17 11.84 8.99 6.93
N PRO A 18 11.18 8.88 8.10
CA PRO A 18 10.84 7.61 8.73
C PRO A 18 10.06 6.68 7.78
N GLY A 19 10.32 5.38 7.84
CA GLY A 19 9.80 4.42 6.87
C GLY A 19 8.28 4.41 6.69
N MET A 20 7.50 4.51 7.79
CA MET A 20 6.03 4.60 7.68
C MET A 20 5.57 5.86 6.93
N LEU A 21 6.26 6.99 7.12
CA LEU A 21 5.95 8.22 6.39
C LEU A 21 6.33 8.12 4.92
N VAL A 22 7.44 7.46 4.61
CA VAL A 22 7.87 7.17 3.23
C VAL A 22 6.82 6.32 2.53
N MET A 23 6.41 5.18 3.12
CA MET A 23 5.40 4.29 2.55
C MET A 23 4.05 5.00 2.36
N CYS A 24 3.56 5.68 3.39
CA CYS A 24 2.29 6.39 3.32
C CYS A 24 2.28 7.51 2.26
N ALA A 25 3.33 8.34 2.24
CA ALA A 25 3.44 9.41 1.27
C ALA A 25 3.64 8.88 -0.16
N SER A 26 4.35 7.76 -0.34
CA SER A 26 4.46 7.08 -1.64
C SER A 26 3.08 6.65 -2.14
N CYS A 27 2.26 6.01 -1.29
CA CYS A 27 0.90 5.62 -1.65
C CYS A 27 -0.01 6.81 -2.01
N VAL A 28 0.13 7.94 -1.31
CA VAL A 28 -0.61 9.17 -1.63
C VAL A 28 -0.23 9.70 -3.02
N HIS A 29 1.07 9.80 -3.30
CA HIS A 29 1.54 10.30 -4.60
C HIS A 29 1.23 9.32 -5.73
N TRP A 30 1.41 8.02 -5.53
CA TRP A 30 1.00 7.01 -6.48
C TRP A 30 -0.49 7.12 -6.82
N THR A 31 -1.36 7.28 -5.81
CA THR A 31 -2.80 7.45 -6.04
C THR A 31 -3.08 8.68 -6.90
N ALA A 32 -2.44 9.81 -6.60
CA ALA A 32 -2.62 11.05 -7.37
C ALA A 32 -2.08 10.94 -8.80
N GLU A 33 -0.89 10.37 -8.97
CA GLU A 33 -0.21 10.23 -10.26
C GLU A 33 -0.93 9.23 -11.18
N VAL A 34 -1.41 8.09 -10.66
CA VAL A 34 -2.23 7.14 -11.45
C VAL A 34 -3.57 7.76 -11.83
N THR A 35 -4.20 8.51 -10.93
CA THR A 35 -5.46 9.21 -11.23
C THR A 35 -5.27 10.18 -12.40
N ALA A 36 -4.19 10.97 -12.39
CA ALA A 36 -3.83 11.84 -13.51
C ALA A 36 -3.53 11.05 -14.79
N ALA A 37 -2.76 9.96 -14.69
CA ALA A 37 -2.42 9.12 -15.84
C ALA A 37 -3.65 8.48 -16.50
N ILE A 38 -4.69 8.13 -15.74
CA ILE A 38 -5.98 7.65 -16.29
C ILE A 38 -6.68 8.78 -17.06
N GLN A 39 -6.74 9.98 -16.48
CA GLN A 39 -7.46 11.13 -17.08
C GLN A 39 -6.75 11.70 -18.32
N GLU A 40 -5.42 11.71 -18.31
CA GLU A 40 -4.57 12.24 -19.37
C GLU A 40 -4.17 11.17 -20.41
N ASN A 41 -4.62 9.93 -20.21
CA ASN A 41 -4.26 8.77 -21.02
C ASN A 41 -2.73 8.56 -21.13
N GLN A 42 -2.03 8.74 -20.00
CA GLN A 42 -0.57 8.62 -19.86
C GLN A 42 -0.15 7.37 -19.08
N MET A 43 -0.95 6.32 -19.11
CA MET A 43 -0.69 5.08 -18.36
C MET A 43 0.63 4.40 -18.76
N LEU A 44 0.94 4.33 -20.06
CA LEU A 44 2.17 3.69 -20.55
C LEU A 44 3.45 4.42 -20.11
N PRO A 45 3.58 5.76 -20.29
CA PRO A 45 4.67 6.52 -19.69
C PRO A 45 4.78 6.34 -18.17
N TYR A 46 3.64 6.25 -17.48
CA TYR A 46 3.65 6.04 -16.03
C TYR A 46 4.22 4.67 -15.64
N VAL A 47 3.93 3.60 -16.41
CA VAL A 47 4.59 2.29 -16.22
C VAL A 47 6.11 2.40 -16.32
N GLN A 48 6.62 3.15 -17.29
CA GLN A 48 8.07 3.36 -17.47
C GLN A 48 8.67 4.06 -16.26
N LYS A 49 8.05 5.16 -15.81
CA LYS A 49 8.45 5.86 -14.57
C LYS A 49 8.46 4.93 -13.36
N CYS A 50 7.47 4.06 -13.20
CA CYS A 50 7.45 3.10 -12.10
C CYS A 50 8.64 2.12 -12.17
N ASN A 51 8.99 1.61 -13.35
CA ASN A 51 10.12 0.71 -13.52
C ASN A 51 11.45 1.41 -13.17
N GLU A 52 11.68 2.62 -13.69
CA GLU A 52 12.86 3.42 -13.39
C GLU A 52 13.01 3.68 -11.88
N GLN A 53 11.92 4.07 -11.21
CA GLN A 53 11.94 4.32 -9.77
C GLN A 53 12.21 3.05 -8.95
N ILE A 54 11.71 1.89 -9.38
CA ILE A 54 12.00 0.60 -8.72
C ILE A 54 13.48 0.24 -8.92
N GLU A 55 14.02 0.40 -10.12
CA GLU A 55 15.43 0.15 -10.43
C GLU A 55 16.36 1.04 -9.59
N GLU A 56 16.06 2.33 -9.46
CA GLU A 56 16.80 3.25 -8.58
C GLU A 56 16.81 2.78 -7.12
N LEU A 57 15.68 2.29 -6.59
CA LEU A 57 15.60 1.78 -5.23
C LEU A 57 16.36 0.46 -5.06
N VAL A 58 16.36 -0.40 -6.09
CA VAL A 58 17.14 -1.64 -6.11
C VAL A 58 18.64 -1.37 -6.19
N GLU A 59 19.08 -0.35 -6.91
CA GLU A 59 20.48 0.06 -6.87
C GLU A 59 20.85 0.69 -5.52
N LEU A 60 19.96 1.51 -4.95
CA LEU A 60 20.17 2.11 -3.64
C LEU A 60 20.39 1.06 -2.54
N ILE A 61 19.62 -0.04 -2.54
CA ILE A 61 19.75 -1.08 -1.52
C ILE A 61 21.05 -1.89 -1.63
N ARG A 62 21.71 -1.89 -2.80
CA ARG A 62 23.04 -2.54 -2.97
C ARG A 62 24.16 -1.77 -2.30
N GLY A 63 23.95 -0.48 -2.01
CA GLY A 63 24.91 0.35 -1.28
C GLY A 63 24.98 0.06 0.22
N GLU A 64 25.92 0.75 0.89
CA GLU A 64 26.03 0.72 2.34
C GLU A 64 24.91 1.51 3.01
N MET A 65 24.18 0.83 3.90
CA MET A 65 23.05 1.42 4.62
C MET A 65 22.86 0.77 5.97
N THR A 66 22.36 1.54 6.93
CA THR A 66 21.88 1.03 8.23
C THR A 66 20.73 0.03 8.05
N SER A 67 20.61 -0.96 8.95
CA SER A 67 19.55 -1.97 8.92
C SER A 67 18.14 -1.36 8.88
N SER A 68 17.89 -0.27 9.63
CA SER A 68 16.58 0.40 9.63
C SER A 68 16.22 0.96 8.25
N LYS A 69 17.11 1.74 7.63
CA LYS A 69 16.88 2.26 6.27
C LYS A 69 16.70 1.12 5.26
N ARG A 70 17.45 0.02 5.41
CA ARG A 70 17.33 -1.16 4.53
C ARG A 70 15.92 -1.76 4.61
N ILE A 71 15.37 -1.96 5.82
CA ILE A 71 13.99 -2.46 6.01
C ILE A 71 12.97 -1.52 5.34
N THR A 72 13.15 -0.20 5.45
CA THR A 72 12.26 0.77 4.79
C THR A 72 12.28 0.61 3.27
N ILE A 73 13.47 0.49 2.67
CA ILE A 73 13.58 0.36 1.22
C ILE A 73 13.01 -0.97 0.74
N VAL A 74 13.27 -2.09 1.43
CA VAL A 74 12.66 -3.38 1.09
C VAL A 74 11.13 -3.27 1.12
N ALA A 75 10.58 -2.72 2.20
CA ALA A 75 9.14 -2.53 2.36
C ALA A 75 8.55 -1.64 1.25
N LEU A 76 9.25 -0.56 0.89
CA LEU A 76 8.83 0.35 -0.18
C LEU A 76 8.89 -0.35 -1.56
N ILE A 77 9.95 -1.09 -1.87
CA ILE A 77 10.06 -1.86 -3.13
C ILE A 77 8.91 -2.87 -3.23
N THR A 78 8.56 -3.57 -2.14
CA THR A 78 7.42 -4.49 -2.14
C THR A 78 6.11 -3.78 -2.50
N ILE A 79 5.88 -2.58 -1.96
CA ILE A 79 4.70 -1.76 -2.30
C ILE A 79 4.77 -1.30 -3.77
N ASP A 80 5.91 -0.77 -4.21
CA ASP A 80 6.08 -0.20 -5.55
C ASP A 80 5.94 -1.24 -6.66
N VAL A 81 6.45 -2.47 -6.47
CA VAL A 81 6.27 -3.56 -7.43
C VAL A 81 4.79 -3.89 -7.60
N HIS A 82 4.05 -4.03 -6.50
CA HIS A 82 2.60 -4.26 -6.56
C HIS A 82 1.87 -3.08 -7.22
N ALA A 83 2.24 -1.85 -6.86
CA ALA A 83 1.68 -0.62 -7.42
C ALA A 83 1.91 -0.54 -8.95
N ARG A 84 3.11 -0.89 -9.43
CA ARG A 84 3.46 -0.99 -10.85
C ARG A 84 2.63 -2.07 -11.56
N ASP A 85 2.47 -3.24 -10.95
CA ASP A 85 1.68 -4.33 -11.53
C ASP A 85 0.20 -3.94 -11.72
N ILE A 86 -0.35 -3.15 -10.78
CA ILE A 86 -1.68 -2.54 -10.95
C ILE A 86 -1.71 -1.59 -12.14
N VAL A 87 -0.72 -0.70 -12.30
CA VAL A 87 -0.66 0.25 -13.42
C VAL A 87 -0.59 -0.52 -14.76
N VAL A 88 0.22 -1.57 -14.84
CA VAL A 88 0.29 -2.45 -16.03
C VAL A 88 -1.07 -3.11 -16.32
N MET A 89 -1.76 -3.59 -15.29
CA MET A 89 -3.10 -4.18 -15.43
C MET A 89 -4.12 -3.15 -15.93
N LEU A 90 -4.14 -1.95 -15.36
CA LEU A 90 -5.02 -0.85 -15.79
C LEU A 90 -4.74 -0.44 -17.24
N SER A 91 -3.46 -0.37 -17.62
CA SER A 91 -3.07 -0.08 -19.00
C SER A 91 -3.53 -1.17 -19.98
N LYS A 92 -3.37 -2.45 -19.62
CA LYS A 92 -3.83 -3.59 -20.46
C LYS A 92 -5.36 -3.62 -20.62
N ASN A 93 -6.08 -3.19 -19.59
CA ASN A 93 -7.54 -3.14 -19.60
C ASN A 93 -8.10 -1.88 -20.29
N ASN A 94 -7.25 -0.97 -20.80
CA ASN A 94 -7.65 0.29 -21.43
C ASN A 94 -8.60 1.12 -20.55
N ILE A 95 -8.21 1.36 -19.30
CA ILE A 95 -9.02 2.15 -18.36
C ILE A 95 -8.85 3.65 -18.64
N TYR A 96 -9.97 4.33 -18.92
CA TYR A 96 -10.02 5.78 -19.16
C TYR A 96 -10.84 6.56 -18.12
N SER A 97 -11.44 5.86 -17.15
CA SER A 97 -12.26 6.49 -16.12
C SER A 97 -11.74 6.18 -14.73
N VAL A 98 -11.66 7.23 -13.90
CA VAL A 98 -11.34 7.11 -12.47
C VAL A 98 -12.49 6.47 -11.67
N SER A 99 -13.66 6.30 -12.27
CA SER A 99 -14.79 5.56 -11.69
C SER A 99 -14.79 4.08 -12.03
N ASP A 100 -13.85 3.60 -12.85
CA ASP A 100 -13.80 2.21 -13.29
C ASP A 100 -13.51 1.24 -12.13
N PHE A 101 -14.19 0.10 -12.11
CA PHE A 101 -14.04 -0.92 -11.08
C PHE A 101 -12.59 -1.39 -10.90
N SER A 102 -11.85 -1.57 -12.00
CA SER A 102 -10.44 -2.00 -11.95
C SER A 102 -9.57 -1.01 -11.17
N TRP A 103 -9.88 0.29 -11.21
CA TRP A 103 -9.19 1.30 -10.40
C TRP A 103 -9.78 1.44 -9.00
N ILE A 104 -11.11 1.57 -8.87
CA ILE A 104 -11.72 1.83 -7.56
C ILE A 104 -11.55 0.66 -6.58
N SER A 105 -11.36 -0.56 -7.10
CA SER A 105 -11.12 -1.77 -6.31
C SER A 105 -9.70 -1.90 -5.75
N GLN A 106 -8.80 -0.97 -6.08
CA GLN A 106 -7.46 -0.88 -5.52
C GLN A 106 -7.44 -0.01 -4.25
N MET A 107 -6.43 -0.20 -3.41
CA MET A 107 -6.22 0.63 -2.22
C MET A 107 -5.67 1.99 -2.63
N ARG A 108 -6.35 3.07 -2.25
CA ARG A 108 -6.04 4.44 -2.67
C ARG A 108 -5.92 5.34 -1.46
N TYR A 109 -4.98 6.29 -1.48
CA TYR A 109 -4.68 7.19 -0.37
C TYR A 109 -4.89 8.63 -0.83
N TYR A 110 -5.76 9.36 -0.14
CA TYR A 110 -6.08 10.75 -0.46
C TYR A 110 -5.67 11.65 0.70
N ALA A 111 -4.85 12.67 0.42
CA ALA A 111 -4.57 13.73 1.38
C ALA A 111 -5.61 14.85 1.21
N GLN A 112 -6.53 14.98 2.16
CA GLN A 112 -7.62 15.96 2.13
C GLN A 112 -7.92 16.48 3.55
N ASP A 113 -8.18 17.78 3.67
CA ASP A 113 -8.57 18.43 4.93
C ASP A 113 -7.56 18.19 6.08
N GLY A 114 -6.27 18.21 5.73
CA GLY A 114 -5.18 17.95 6.68
C GLY A 114 -5.05 16.48 7.12
N CYS A 115 -5.92 15.60 6.63
CA CYS A 115 -5.94 14.17 6.95
C CYS A 115 -5.58 13.31 5.72
N ILE A 116 -5.28 12.04 5.98
CA ILE A 116 -5.07 11.01 4.97
C ILE A 116 -6.23 10.03 5.08
N TRP A 117 -6.86 9.77 3.95
CA TRP A 117 -8.00 8.88 3.81
C TRP A 117 -7.58 7.68 2.97
N VAL A 118 -7.85 6.48 3.46
CA VAL A 118 -7.63 5.23 2.73
C VAL A 118 -8.97 4.75 2.18
N SER A 119 -9.04 4.61 0.86
CA SER A 119 -10.25 4.21 0.15
C SER A 119 -10.04 2.90 -0.62
N MET A 120 -11.06 2.05 -0.61
CA MET A 120 -11.15 0.84 -1.41
C MET A 120 -12.62 0.53 -1.69
N ILE A 121 -12.96 0.36 -2.97
CA ILE A 121 -14.34 0.20 -3.48
C ILE A 121 -15.25 1.33 -2.96
N THR A 122 -16.14 1.05 -2.01
CA THR A 122 -17.10 2.00 -1.43
C THR A 122 -16.72 2.41 -0.01
N THR A 123 -15.65 1.85 0.55
CA THR A 123 -15.15 2.16 1.87
C THR A 123 -14.09 3.25 1.80
N THR A 124 -14.27 4.29 2.62
CA THR A 124 -13.24 5.27 2.90
C THR A 124 -13.13 5.40 4.41
N ILE A 125 -11.92 5.25 4.94
CA ILE A 125 -11.61 5.39 6.36
C ILE A 125 -10.45 6.36 6.53
N GLN A 126 -10.39 7.05 7.66
CA GLN A 126 -9.23 7.84 8.00
C GLN A 126 -8.05 6.91 8.32
N TYR A 127 -6.85 7.28 7.84
CA TYR A 127 -5.60 6.63 8.23
C TYR A 127 -5.44 6.69 9.75
N GLY A 128 -5.04 5.60 10.40
CA GLY A 128 -5.05 5.51 11.86
C GLY A 128 -3.94 6.30 12.56
N TYR A 129 -2.87 6.65 11.85
CA TYR A 129 -1.70 7.38 12.39
C TYR A 129 -0.96 6.70 13.56
N GLU A 130 -1.27 5.45 13.87
CA GLU A 130 -0.53 4.72 14.91
C GLU A 130 0.86 4.33 14.39
N TYR A 131 1.89 4.59 15.19
CA TYR A 131 3.25 4.19 14.84
C TYR A 131 3.46 2.70 15.13
N LEU A 132 3.61 1.91 14.07
CA LEU A 132 3.71 0.45 14.13
C LEU A 132 5.16 -0.06 14.08
N GLY A 133 6.13 0.85 14.03
CA GLY A 133 7.53 0.55 13.74
C GLY A 133 7.81 0.36 12.25
N ASN A 134 9.08 0.23 11.92
CA ASN A 134 9.52 -0.07 10.56
C ASN A 134 9.46 -1.58 10.35
N LYS A 135 8.38 -2.05 9.71
CA LYS A 135 8.10 -3.48 9.50
C LYS A 135 8.05 -3.78 8.01
N GLU A 136 8.42 -5.01 7.67
CA GLU A 136 8.29 -5.53 6.32
C GLU A 136 6.83 -5.57 5.86
N ARG A 137 6.63 -5.52 4.55
CA ARG A 137 5.32 -5.59 3.89
C ARG A 137 5.13 -6.97 3.31
N LEU A 138 3.89 -7.46 3.38
CA LEU A 138 3.51 -8.69 2.70
C LEU A 138 3.57 -8.45 1.18
N VAL A 139 4.01 -9.45 0.42
CA VAL A 139 3.92 -9.40 -1.05
C VAL A 139 2.44 -9.57 -1.43
N ASN A 140 1.84 -8.51 -1.95
CA ASN A 140 0.44 -8.53 -2.36
C ASN A 140 0.25 -9.40 -3.60
N THR A 141 -0.70 -10.32 -3.50
CA THR A 141 -1.18 -11.18 -4.59
C THR A 141 -2.65 -10.89 -4.89
N PRO A 142 -3.20 -11.32 -6.04
CA PRO A 142 -4.63 -11.15 -6.33
C PRO A 142 -5.56 -11.72 -5.25
N LEU A 143 -5.11 -12.76 -4.51
CA LEU A 143 -5.87 -13.31 -3.40
C LEU A 143 -5.84 -12.39 -2.16
N THR A 144 -4.69 -11.78 -1.89
CA THR A 144 -4.51 -10.78 -0.82
C THR A 144 -5.39 -9.56 -1.06
N ASP A 145 -5.42 -9.05 -2.30
CA ASP A 145 -6.28 -7.91 -2.67
C ASP A 145 -7.75 -8.22 -2.49
N ARG A 146 -8.17 -9.45 -2.83
CA ARG A 146 -9.55 -9.90 -2.61
C ARG A 146 -9.89 -9.90 -1.11
N CYS A 147 -8.99 -10.39 -0.26
CA CYS A 147 -9.17 -10.32 1.18
C CYS A 147 -9.25 -8.87 1.67
N TYR A 148 -8.42 -7.95 1.16
CA TYR A 148 -8.47 -6.53 1.55
C TYR A 148 -9.81 -5.90 1.23
N ARG A 149 -10.38 -6.18 0.05
CA ARG A 149 -11.70 -5.66 -0.36
C ARG A 149 -12.79 -6.09 0.62
N THR A 150 -12.83 -7.36 0.98
CA THR A 150 -13.81 -7.89 1.94
C THR A 150 -13.62 -7.29 3.32
N LEU A 151 -12.39 -7.23 3.82
CA LEU A 151 -12.08 -6.70 5.16
C LEU A 151 -12.34 -5.20 5.28
N MET A 152 -12.01 -4.41 4.26
CA MET A 152 -12.36 -2.99 4.19
C MET A 152 -13.88 -2.78 4.17
N GLY A 153 -14.62 -3.64 3.46
CA GLY A 153 -16.09 -3.62 3.47
C GLY A 153 -16.65 -3.92 4.87
N ALA A 154 -16.16 -4.97 5.52
CA ALA A 154 -16.56 -5.35 6.88
C ALA A 154 -16.28 -4.24 7.89
N LEU A 155 -15.09 -3.62 7.82
CA LEU A 155 -14.69 -2.53 8.71
C LEU A 155 -15.65 -1.32 8.62
N LYS A 156 -16.11 -0.96 7.41
CA LYS A 156 -17.10 0.13 7.23
C LYS A 156 -18.42 -0.16 7.93
N LEU A 157 -18.82 -1.43 7.96
CA LEU A 157 -20.08 -1.90 8.52
C LEU A 157 -19.97 -2.26 10.01
N ASN A 158 -18.80 -2.03 10.63
CA ASN A 158 -18.50 -2.50 11.99
C ASN A 158 -18.72 -4.02 12.16
N LEU A 159 -18.42 -4.80 11.12
CA LEU A 159 -18.48 -6.26 11.12
C LEU A 159 -17.07 -6.87 11.22
N GLY A 160 -16.99 -8.10 11.71
CA GLY A 160 -15.80 -8.93 11.60
C GLY A 160 -15.65 -9.52 10.19
N GLY A 161 -14.42 -9.90 9.84
CA GLY A 161 -14.15 -10.69 8.64
C GLY A 161 -13.58 -12.06 9.02
N ALA A 162 -13.98 -13.10 8.30
CA ALA A 162 -13.48 -14.46 8.45
C ALA A 162 -12.73 -14.89 7.18
N PRO A 163 -11.42 -14.61 7.06
CA PRO A 163 -10.61 -15.20 5.99
C PRO A 163 -10.49 -16.71 6.22
N GLU A 164 -10.96 -17.50 5.27
CA GLU A 164 -10.91 -18.97 5.33
C GLU A 164 -9.91 -19.55 4.32
N GLY A 165 -9.31 -20.68 4.67
CA GLY A 165 -8.32 -21.39 3.84
C GLY A 165 -7.39 -22.28 4.67
N PRO A 166 -6.56 -23.13 4.02
CA PRO A 166 -5.67 -24.07 4.70
C PRO A 166 -4.69 -23.39 5.68
N ALA A 167 -4.15 -24.16 6.63
CA ALA A 167 -3.11 -23.66 7.52
C ALA A 167 -1.88 -23.17 6.73
N GLY A 168 -1.23 -22.11 7.19
CA GLY A 168 -0.02 -21.57 6.55
C GLY A 168 -0.22 -20.74 5.28
N THR A 169 -1.46 -20.51 4.81
CA THR A 169 -1.71 -19.76 3.56
C THR A 169 -1.77 -18.23 3.75
N GLY A 170 -1.16 -17.69 4.80
CA GLY A 170 -1.02 -16.25 5.00
C GLY A 170 -2.24 -15.50 5.52
N LYS A 171 -3.34 -16.17 5.90
CA LYS A 171 -4.59 -15.53 6.40
C LYS A 171 -4.37 -14.45 7.46
N THR A 172 -3.65 -14.81 8.53
CA THR A 172 -3.33 -13.88 9.63
C THR A 172 -2.40 -12.75 9.18
N GLU A 173 -1.41 -13.07 8.33
CA GLU A 173 -0.47 -12.07 7.82
C GLU A 173 -1.15 -11.07 6.88
N THR A 174 -2.13 -11.50 6.09
CA THR A 174 -3.00 -10.62 5.29
C THR A 174 -3.76 -9.65 6.18
N CYS A 175 -4.36 -10.10 7.29
CA CYS A 175 -5.04 -9.20 8.23
C CYS A 175 -4.06 -8.20 8.87
N LYS A 176 -2.87 -8.67 9.29
CA LYS A 176 -1.82 -7.80 9.84
C LYS A 176 -1.32 -6.78 8.81
N ASP A 177 -1.16 -7.16 7.55
CA ASP A 177 -0.67 -6.28 6.49
C ASP A 177 -1.71 -5.23 6.07
N LEU A 178 -3.00 -5.58 6.10
CA LEU A 178 -4.08 -4.59 5.98
C LEU A 178 -4.05 -3.59 7.13
N ALA A 179 -3.94 -4.07 8.37
CA ALA A 179 -3.85 -3.20 9.55
C ALA A 179 -2.65 -2.24 9.46
N LYS A 180 -1.49 -2.74 8.99
CA LYS A 180 -0.32 -1.91 8.67
C LYS A 180 -0.64 -0.87 7.60
N ALA A 181 -1.36 -1.24 6.53
CA ALA A 181 -1.73 -0.32 5.45
C ALA A 181 -2.60 0.84 5.94
N ILE A 182 -3.51 0.57 6.86
CA ILE A 182 -4.41 1.59 7.42
C ILE A 182 -3.87 2.25 8.70
N ALA A 183 -2.61 1.96 9.08
CA ALA A 183 -1.95 2.38 10.32
C ALA A 183 -2.79 2.16 11.58
N LYS A 184 -3.27 0.92 11.75
CA LYS A 184 -3.91 0.44 12.98
C LYS A 184 -3.14 -0.73 13.57
N GLN A 185 -2.99 -0.74 14.88
CA GLN A 185 -2.34 -1.78 15.65
C GLN A 185 -3.20 -3.04 15.61
N CYS A 186 -2.63 -4.10 15.07
CA CYS A 186 -3.25 -5.42 15.03
C CYS A 186 -2.73 -6.24 16.22
N ILE A 187 -3.65 -6.70 17.07
CA ILE A 187 -3.36 -7.66 18.13
C ILE A 187 -3.93 -9.00 17.68
N VAL A 188 -3.09 -10.03 17.70
CA VAL A 188 -3.48 -11.37 17.28
C VAL A 188 -3.58 -12.25 18.52
N PHE A 189 -4.76 -12.80 18.74
CA PHE A 189 -5.02 -13.81 19.76
C PHE A 189 -4.95 -15.18 19.11
N ASN A 190 -4.19 -16.09 19.72
CA ASN A 190 -4.17 -17.48 19.32
C ASN A 190 -5.24 -18.22 20.12
N CYS A 191 -6.34 -18.59 19.48
CA CYS A 191 -7.46 -19.30 20.10
C CYS A 191 -7.16 -20.80 20.30
N SER A 192 -6.07 -21.13 20.98
CA SER A 192 -5.81 -22.51 21.42
C SER A 192 -6.72 -22.91 22.57
N ASP A 193 -6.84 -24.22 22.82
CA ASP A 193 -7.71 -24.80 23.86
C ASP A 193 -7.43 -24.28 25.29
N SER A 194 -6.32 -23.58 25.49
CA SER A 194 -5.91 -22.94 26.75
C SER A 194 -6.45 -21.51 26.94
N LEU A 195 -7.31 -21.01 26.05
CA LEU A 195 -7.84 -19.65 26.14
C LEU A 195 -9.08 -19.62 27.04
N ASP A 196 -8.93 -19.09 28.26
CA ASP A 196 -10.03 -18.86 29.19
C ASP A 196 -10.88 -17.65 28.75
N TYR A 197 -12.20 -17.73 28.98
CA TYR A 197 -13.21 -16.74 28.59
C TYR A 197 -13.26 -15.52 29.53
#